data_AF-A0A8B8QD21-F1
#
_entry.id   AF-A0A8B8QD21-F1
#
_cell.length_a   1.000
_cell.length_b   1.000
_cell.length_c   1.000
_cell.angle_alpha   90.00
_cell.angle_beta   90.00
_cell.angle_gamma   90.00
#
_symmetry.space_group_name_H-M   'P 1'
#
loop_
_entity.id
_entity.type
_entity.pdbx_description
1 polymer ?
#
loop_
_entity_poly.entity_id
_entity_poly.type
_entity_poly.pdbx_seq_one_letter_code
_entity_poly.pdbx_strand_id
1 'polypeptide(L)'
;MRPSASDEPPYVARVEKIEADHRNDVKVRVRWYYRPEEAVGGRRQFHGAKELFLSDHYDVQSAHTIEGKCTVHTFKDYTKLEDVGAEDYFYRFEYTAATGGFTPDGVAVYCKCEMPYNPDDLMVQCEGCKDWFHPSCIAMTIEDAKKLDRFLCADCSPDDHANRSLNDFPVSASIETKGEPKRRKR
;
A
#
# COMPACT_ATOMS: atom_id res chain seq x y z
N MET A 1 -17.04 -6.91 -13.61
CA MET A 1 -18.31 -7.64 -13.63
C MET A 1 -19.40 -6.68 -13.25
N ARG A 2 -20.56 -6.79 -13.90
CA ARG A 2 -21.64 -5.82 -13.71
C ARG A 2 -22.08 -5.74 -12.24
N PRO A 3 -22.16 -4.54 -11.65
CA PRO A 3 -22.67 -4.35 -10.30
C PRO A 3 -24.19 -4.53 -10.24
N SER A 4 -24.72 -4.66 -9.01
CA SER A 4 -26.16 -4.75 -8.79
C SER A 4 -26.89 -3.41 -8.95
N ALA A 5 -26.22 -2.30 -8.62
CA ALA A 5 -26.70 -0.93 -8.81
C ALA A 5 -25.91 -0.23 -9.93
N SER A 6 -26.56 0.67 -10.69
CA SER A 6 -25.96 1.31 -11.88
C SER A 6 -24.83 2.30 -11.58
N ASP A 7 -24.80 2.86 -10.37
CA ASP A 7 -23.88 3.93 -9.99
C ASP A 7 -22.63 3.39 -9.26
N GLU A 8 -22.55 2.07 -9.07
CA GLU A 8 -21.42 1.40 -8.43
C GLU A 8 -20.33 1.07 -9.47
N PRO A 9 -19.05 1.09 -9.06
CA PRO A 9 -17.98 0.62 -9.94
C PRO A 9 -18.13 -0.89 -10.19
N PRO A 10 -17.70 -1.41 -11.37
CA PRO A 10 -17.73 -2.83 -11.64
C PRO A 10 -16.96 -3.65 -10.60
N TYR A 11 -17.50 -4.82 -10.24
CA TYR A 11 -16.81 -5.78 -9.39
C TYR A 11 -15.59 -6.36 -10.10
N VAL A 12 -14.50 -6.55 -9.35
CA VAL A 12 -13.26 -7.14 -9.87
C VAL A 12 -13.14 -8.57 -9.34
N ALA A 13 -12.81 -9.50 -10.23
CA ALA A 13 -12.76 -10.91 -9.92
C ALA A 13 -11.59 -11.57 -10.66
N ARG A 14 -10.95 -12.54 -10.01
CA ARG A 14 -10.02 -13.46 -10.66
C ARG A 14 -10.80 -14.68 -11.15
N VAL A 15 -10.71 -14.97 -12.45
CA VAL A 15 -11.29 -16.19 -13.01
C VAL A 15 -10.40 -17.38 -12.63
N GLU A 16 -10.94 -18.31 -11.86
CA GLU A 16 -10.26 -19.53 -11.41
C GLU A 16 -10.49 -20.68 -12.39
N LYS A 17 -11.69 -20.76 -12.97
CA LYS A 17 -12.07 -21.80 -13.94
C LYS A 17 -13.17 -21.31 -14.87
N ILE A 18 -13.12 -21.76 -16.12
CA ILE A 18 -14.17 -21.56 -17.13
C ILE A 18 -14.75 -22.92 -17.47
N GLU A 19 -16.07 -23.06 -17.42
CA GLU A 19 -16.79 -24.29 -17.73
C GLU A 19 -17.92 -23.99 -18.72
N ALA A 20 -18.08 -24.83 -19.74
CA ALA A 20 -19.19 -24.76 -20.67
C ALA A 20 -20.04 -26.03 -20.53
N ASP A 21 -21.36 -25.89 -20.52
CA ASP A 21 -22.26 -27.03 -20.51
C ASP A 21 -22.60 -27.52 -21.94
N HIS A 22 -23.39 -28.60 -22.02
CA HIS A 22 -23.81 -29.20 -23.29
C HIS A 22 -24.70 -28.29 -24.15
N ARG A 23 -25.18 -27.17 -23.61
CA ARG A 23 -25.99 -26.16 -24.31
C ARG A 23 -25.16 -24.93 -24.70
N ASN A 24 -23.83 -24.98 -24.53
CA ASN A 24 -22.90 -23.85 -24.67
C ASN A 24 -23.15 -22.70 -23.69
N ASP A 25 -23.85 -22.93 -22.58
CA ASP A 25 -23.91 -21.93 -21.51
C ASP A 25 -22.58 -21.94 -20.75
N VAL A 26 -21.89 -20.81 -20.79
CA VAL A 26 -20.56 -20.66 -20.17
C VAL A 26 -20.69 -20.06 -18.78
N LYS A 27 -20.16 -20.78 -17.79
CA LYS A 27 -20.02 -20.35 -16.40
C LYS A 27 -18.56 -20.14 -16.04
N VAL A 28 -18.31 -19.20 -15.15
CA VAL A 28 -16.97 -18.88 -14.64
C VAL A 28 -16.98 -19.02 -13.13
N ARG A 29 -16.06 -19.82 -12.60
CA ARG A 29 -15.74 -19.83 -11.17
C ARG A 29 -14.78 -18.69 -10.90
N VAL A 30 -15.14 -17.83 -9.97
CA VAL A 30 -14.40 -16.62 -9.66
C VAL A 30 -13.97 -16.57 -8.19
N ARG A 31 -12.89 -15.82 -7.94
CA ARG A 31 -12.45 -15.37 -6.61
C ARG A 31 -12.55 -13.85 -6.58
N TRP A 32 -13.29 -13.30 -5.61
CA TRP A 32 -13.60 -11.87 -5.58
C TRP A 32 -12.43 -11.04 -5.06
N TYR A 33 -12.24 -9.88 -5.68
CA TYR A 33 -11.49 -8.78 -5.09
C TYR A 33 -12.47 -7.79 -4.44
N TYR A 34 -12.14 -7.36 -3.23
CA TYR A 34 -12.90 -6.36 -2.49
C TYR A 34 -12.22 -5.01 -2.60
N ARG A 35 -13.01 -3.95 -2.74
CA ARG A 35 -12.52 -2.57 -2.62
C ARG A 35 -12.39 -2.20 -1.14
N PRO A 36 -11.50 -1.25 -0.79
CA PRO A 36 -11.38 -0.76 0.58
C PRO A 36 -12.69 -0.31 1.24
N GLU A 37 -13.61 0.25 0.47
CA GLU A 37 -14.93 0.70 0.90
C GLU A 37 -15.85 -0.46 1.31
N GLU A 38 -15.66 -1.64 0.71
CA GLU A 38 -16.47 -2.84 0.92
C GLU A 38 -15.97 -3.69 2.09
N ALA A 39 -14.73 -3.44 2.55
CA ALA A 39 -14.13 -4.19 3.64
C ALA A 39 -14.61 -3.72 5.01
N VAL A 40 -14.61 -4.63 5.98
CA VAL A 40 -14.86 -4.29 7.38
C VAL A 40 -13.79 -3.28 7.86
N GLY A 41 -14.25 -2.11 8.30
CA GLY A 41 -13.37 -1.00 8.71
C GLY A 41 -13.13 0.06 7.64
N GLY A 42 -13.58 -0.19 6.39
CA GLY A 42 -13.61 0.79 5.31
C GLY A 42 -12.23 1.26 4.81
N ARG A 43 -12.26 2.25 3.93
CA ARG A 43 -11.05 2.86 3.38
C ARG A 43 -10.27 3.59 4.47
N ARG A 44 -8.95 3.38 4.50
CA ARG A 44 -7.99 4.07 5.36
C ARG A 44 -7.07 4.93 4.51
N GLN A 45 -6.39 5.90 5.13
CA GLN A 45 -5.53 6.86 4.45
C GLN A 45 -4.37 6.25 3.65
N PHE A 46 -3.91 5.06 4.05
CA PHE A 46 -2.81 4.37 3.36
C PHE A 46 -3.29 3.51 2.19
N HIS A 47 -4.61 3.37 1.99
CA HIS A 47 -5.15 2.59 0.89
C HIS A 47 -5.12 3.40 -0.40
N GLY A 48 -4.44 2.87 -1.42
CA GLY A 48 -4.38 3.51 -2.74
C GLY A 48 -5.73 3.51 -3.45
N ALA A 49 -5.93 4.44 -4.38
CA ALA A 49 -7.15 4.60 -5.17
C ALA A 49 -7.46 3.35 -6.02
N LYS A 50 -6.41 2.67 -6.49
CA LYS A 50 -6.47 1.43 -7.28
C LYS A 50 -6.27 0.15 -6.46
N GLU A 51 -6.31 0.24 -5.13
CA GLU A 51 -6.10 -0.89 -4.25
C GLU A 51 -7.33 -1.80 -4.18
N LEU A 52 -7.07 -3.11 -4.19
CA LEU A 52 -8.02 -4.18 -4.02
C LEU A 52 -7.50 -5.21 -3.01
N PHE A 53 -8.41 -5.96 -2.40
CA PHE A 53 -8.08 -7.04 -1.47
C PHE A 53 -8.49 -8.38 -2.04
N LEU A 54 -7.55 -9.32 -2.13
CA LEU A 54 -7.83 -10.66 -2.64
C LEU A 54 -8.57 -11.46 -1.57
N SER A 55 -9.87 -11.67 -1.74
CA SER A 55 -10.67 -12.31 -0.69
C SER A 55 -10.62 -13.83 -0.71
N ASP A 56 -11.10 -14.50 0.33
CA ASP A 56 -11.42 -15.94 0.33
C ASP A 56 -12.83 -16.25 -0.20
N HIS A 57 -13.53 -15.26 -0.76
CA HIS A 57 -14.88 -15.42 -1.29
C HIS A 57 -14.84 -15.91 -2.75
N TYR A 58 -15.39 -17.11 -2.96
CA TYR A 58 -15.54 -17.72 -4.27
C TYR A 58 -17.02 -17.80 -4.67
N ASP A 59 -17.27 -17.68 -5.96
CA ASP A 59 -18.61 -17.79 -6.52
C ASP A 59 -18.58 -18.36 -7.95
N VAL A 60 -19.75 -18.71 -8.50
CA VAL A 60 -19.94 -19.11 -9.89
C VAL A 60 -20.90 -18.14 -10.56
N GLN A 61 -20.41 -17.49 -11.62
CA GLN A 61 -21.16 -16.49 -12.37
C GLN A 61 -21.32 -16.89 -13.82
N SER A 62 -22.34 -16.35 -14.51
CA SER A 62 -22.46 -16.47 -15.96
C SER A 62 -21.35 -15.67 -16.63
N ALA A 63 -20.72 -16.18 -17.70
CA ALA A 63 -19.71 -15.42 -18.44
C ALA A 63 -20.26 -14.11 -19.03
N HIS A 64 -21.58 -14.00 -19.21
CA HIS A 64 -22.27 -12.80 -19.69
C HIS A 64 -22.20 -11.61 -18.72
N THR A 65 -21.83 -11.82 -17.45
CA THR A 65 -21.67 -10.74 -16.46
C THR A 65 -20.31 -10.04 -16.56
N ILE A 66 -19.39 -10.58 -17.37
CA ILE A 66 -18.07 -10.00 -17.61
C ILE A 66 -18.21 -8.82 -18.56
N GLU A 67 -17.84 -7.64 -18.07
CA GLU A 67 -17.90 -6.40 -18.85
C GLU A 67 -16.59 -6.08 -19.59
N GLY A 68 -15.47 -6.55 -19.05
CA GLY A 68 -14.15 -6.27 -19.58
C GLY A 68 -13.06 -7.01 -18.80
N LYS A 69 -11.84 -6.88 -19.30
CA LYS A 69 -10.62 -7.42 -18.67
C LYS A 69 -9.84 -6.28 -18.03
N CYS A 70 -9.38 -6.49 -16.81
CA CYS A 70 -8.45 -5.60 -16.11
C CYS A 70 -7.19 -6.36 -15.66
N THR A 71 -6.19 -5.64 -15.17
CA THR A 71 -4.96 -6.21 -14.62
C THR A 71 -4.87 -5.89 -13.15
N VAL A 72 -4.72 -6.91 -12.31
CA VAL A 72 -4.50 -6.75 -10.87
C VAL A 72 -3.07 -7.18 -10.54
N HIS A 73 -2.20 -6.21 -10.34
CA HIS A 73 -0.77 -6.39 -10.11
C HIS A 73 -0.48 -6.76 -8.66
N THR A 74 0.65 -7.42 -8.43
CA THR A 74 1.23 -7.41 -7.08
C THR A 74 1.67 -5.99 -6.75
N PHE A 75 1.64 -5.60 -5.48
CA PHE A 75 2.09 -4.25 -5.09
C PHE A 75 3.50 -3.90 -5.57
N LYS A 76 4.41 -4.88 -5.55
CA LYS A 76 5.79 -4.72 -6.02
C LYS A 76 5.86 -4.39 -7.52
N ASP A 77 4.96 -4.96 -8.32
CA ASP A 77 4.96 -4.75 -9.77
C ASP A 77 4.21 -3.46 -10.12
N TYR A 78 3.13 -3.16 -9.40
CA TYR A 78 2.39 -1.91 -9.54
C TYR A 78 3.28 -0.68 -9.29
N THR A 79 4.09 -0.67 -8.23
CA THR A 79 5.00 0.45 -7.92
C THR A 79 6.12 0.67 -8.94
N LYS A 80 6.25 -0.21 -9.95
CA LYS A 80 7.24 -0.10 -11.01
C LYS A 80 6.63 0.29 -12.36
N LEU A 81 5.31 0.43 -12.44
CA LEU A 81 4.66 0.89 -13.66
C LEU A 81 5.12 2.31 -13.93
N GLU A 82 5.51 2.58 -15.18
CA GLU A 82 5.85 3.94 -15.64
C GLU A 82 4.59 4.80 -15.67
N ASP A 83 3.48 4.22 -16.16
CA ASP A 83 2.16 4.84 -16.21
C ASP A 83 1.10 3.85 -15.70
N VAL A 84 0.21 4.34 -14.84
CA VAL A 84 -0.93 3.56 -14.32
C VAL A 84 -2.15 3.80 -15.20
N GLY A 85 -2.64 2.75 -15.86
CA GLY A 85 -3.83 2.80 -16.70
C GLY A 85 -5.14 2.76 -15.90
N ALA A 86 -6.26 3.02 -16.60
CA ALA A 86 -7.60 2.97 -15.99
C ALA A 86 -7.95 1.57 -15.44
N GLU A 87 -7.48 0.53 -16.14
CA GLU A 87 -7.73 -0.89 -15.84
C GLU A 87 -6.61 -1.55 -15.03
N ASP A 88 -5.65 -0.76 -14.53
CA ASP A 88 -4.59 -1.24 -13.64
C ASP A 88 -4.99 -1.07 -12.18
N TYR A 89 -4.95 -2.19 -11.46
CA TYR A 89 -5.22 -2.29 -10.04
C TYR A 89 -4.06 -2.99 -9.34
N PHE A 90 -4.03 -2.95 -8.02
CA PHE A 90 -3.06 -3.73 -7.27
C PHE A 90 -3.66 -4.33 -6.00
N TYR A 91 -2.99 -5.36 -5.49
CA TYR A 91 -3.26 -5.90 -4.17
C TYR A 91 -1.95 -6.15 -3.41
N ARG A 92 -2.03 -5.99 -2.09
CA ARG A 92 -0.98 -6.39 -1.14
C ARG A 92 -1.52 -7.18 0.05
N PHE A 93 -2.85 -7.25 0.17
CA PHE A 93 -3.52 -7.96 1.24
C PHE A 93 -4.43 -9.05 0.68
N GLU A 94 -4.47 -10.17 1.39
CA GLU A 94 -5.60 -11.09 1.37
C GLU A 94 -6.62 -10.67 2.43
N TYR A 95 -7.90 -10.92 2.16
CA TYR A 95 -9.03 -10.52 3.00
C TYR A 95 -9.92 -11.71 3.32
N THR A 96 -10.24 -11.91 4.59
CA THR A 96 -11.19 -12.94 5.03
C THR A 96 -12.59 -12.33 5.09
N ALA A 97 -13.41 -12.60 4.08
CA ALA A 97 -14.71 -11.94 3.90
C ALA A 97 -15.67 -12.15 5.08
N ALA A 98 -15.58 -13.29 5.76
CA ALA A 98 -16.44 -13.62 6.89
C ALA A 98 -16.08 -12.87 8.18
N THR A 99 -14.80 -12.56 8.41
CA THR A 99 -14.32 -12.01 9.69
C THR A 99 -13.75 -10.60 9.57
N GLY A 100 -13.50 -10.11 8.35
CA GLY A 100 -12.80 -8.85 8.13
C GLY A 100 -11.29 -8.92 8.38
N GLY A 101 -10.72 -10.12 8.49
CA GLY A 101 -9.29 -10.33 8.70
C GLY A 101 -8.45 -9.95 7.47
N PHE A 102 -7.21 -9.55 7.71
CA PHE A 102 -6.25 -9.21 6.65
C PHE A 102 -4.99 -10.04 6.79
N THR A 103 -4.37 -10.41 5.67
CA THR A 103 -3.06 -11.09 5.66
C THR A 103 -2.16 -10.39 4.64
N PRO A 104 -0.90 -10.05 5.00
CA PRO A 104 -0.25 -10.29 6.28
C PRO A 104 -0.74 -9.36 7.41
N ASP A 105 -0.64 -9.83 8.66
CA ASP A 105 -1.01 -9.05 9.86
C ASP A 105 -0.10 -7.83 10.09
N GLY A 106 1.17 -7.95 9.69
CA GLY A 106 2.19 -6.91 9.83
C GLY A 106 2.68 -6.38 8.48
N VAL A 107 2.70 -5.05 8.35
CA VAL A 107 3.18 -4.34 7.15
C VAL A 107 4.30 -3.38 7.52
N ALA A 108 5.26 -3.20 6.61
CA ALA A 108 6.29 -2.19 6.78
C ALA A 108 5.65 -0.79 6.80
N VAL A 109 6.01 -0.01 7.80
CA VAL A 109 5.58 1.37 7.97
C VAL A 109 6.75 2.31 7.77
N TYR A 110 6.46 3.54 7.38
CA TYR A 110 7.44 4.55 7.05
C TYR A 110 7.03 5.89 7.63
N CYS A 111 7.96 6.84 7.58
CA CYS A 111 7.77 8.22 8.02
C CYS A 111 7.46 8.34 9.51
N LYS A 112 7.35 9.59 9.98
CA LYS A 112 6.98 9.92 11.37
C LYS A 112 5.53 9.58 11.70
N CYS A 113 4.69 9.36 10.69
CA CYS A 113 3.29 8.96 10.88
C CYS A 113 3.12 7.45 11.10
N GLU A 114 4.19 6.66 10.94
CA GLU A 114 4.18 5.20 11.10
C GLU A 114 3.06 4.52 10.28
N MET A 115 2.90 4.95 9.02
CA MET A 115 1.88 4.40 8.12
C MET A 115 2.48 3.50 7.04
N PRO A 116 1.74 2.47 6.57
CA PRO A 116 2.10 1.76 5.35
C PRO A 116 2.16 2.72 4.16
N TYR A 117 3.04 2.42 3.20
CA TYR A 117 3.22 3.26 2.01
C TYR A 117 1.96 3.26 1.12
N ASN A 118 1.42 4.43 0.80
CA ASN A 118 0.39 4.60 -0.21
C ASN A 118 1.04 4.95 -1.56
N PRO A 119 0.86 4.15 -2.63
CA PRO A 119 1.52 4.40 -3.91
C PRO A 119 1.08 5.69 -4.61
N ASP A 120 -0.05 6.28 -4.20
CA ASP A 120 -0.52 7.55 -4.75
C ASP A 120 0.15 8.77 -4.08
N ASP A 121 0.80 8.57 -2.94
CA ASP A 121 1.43 9.63 -2.16
C ASP A 121 2.94 9.73 -2.46
N LEU A 122 3.41 10.95 -2.72
CA LEU A 122 4.84 11.21 -2.90
C LEU A 122 5.58 11.04 -1.57
N MET A 123 6.70 10.33 -1.61
CA MET A 123 7.65 10.25 -0.50
C MET A 123 9.07 10.58 -0.96
N VAL A 124 9.85 11.17 -0.07
CA VAL A 124 11.29 11.46 -0.27
C VAL A 124 12.13 10.61 0.67
N GLN A 125 13.25 10.07 0.18
CA GLN A 125 14.15 9.24 0.97
C GLN A 125 15.27 10.07 1.60
N CYS A 126 15.47 9.95 2.90
CA CYS A 126 16.60 10.57 3.59
C CYS A 126 17.91 9.83 3.25
N GLU A 127 18.96 10.56 2.89
CA GLU A 127 20.25 9.97 2.55
C GLU A 127 21.01 9.40 3.76
N GLY A 128 20.74 9.90 4.97
CA GLY A 128 21.35 9.43 6.22
C GLY A 128 20.72 8.12 6.69
N CYS A 129 19.46 8.17 7.15
CA CYS A 129 18.77 7.02 7.74
C CYS A 129 18.14 6.05 6.73
N LYS A 130 18.05 6.42 5.43
CA LYS A 130 17.39 5.66 4.36
C LYS A 130 15.89 5.41 4.55
N ASP A 131 15.26 6.11 5.49
CA ASP A 131 13.82 6.11 5.70
C ASP A 131 13.11 7.09 4.74
N TRP A 132 11.81 6.87 4.54
CA TRP A 132 10.97 7.61 3.61
C TRP A 132 10.01 8.54 4.34
N PHE A 133 9.83 9.75 3.82
CA PHE A 133 9.00 10.77 4.45
C PHE A 133 8.01 11.40 3.46
N HIS A 134 6.77 11.56 3.88
CA HIS A 134 5.83 12.41 3.15
C HIS A 134 6.28 13.87 3.29
N PRO A 135 6.30 14.66 2.20
CA PRO A 135 6.66 16.09 2.26
C PRO A 135 5.84 16.86 3.31
N SER A 136 4.53 16.61 3.39
CA SER A 136 3.65 17.23 4.38
C SER A 136 4.06 16.94 5.83
N CYS A 137 4.54 15.72 6.14
CA CYS A 137 4.98 15.34 7.48
C CYS A 137 6.30 16.01 7.92
N ILE A 138 7.04 16.60 6.97
CA ILE A 138 8.30 17.31 7.23
C ILE A 138 8.20 18.79 6.87
N ALA A 139 6.98 19.33 6.78
CA ALA A 139 6.70 20.73 6.43
C ALA A 139 7.32 21.17 5.09
N MET A 140 7.29 20.29 4.10
CA MET A 140 7.78 20.53 2.74
C MET A 140 6.62 20.43 1.74
N THR A 141 6.63 21.26 0.70
CA THR A 141 5.65 21.18 -0.39
C THR A 141 6.00 20.07 -1.37
N ILE A 142 5.03 19.63 -2.18
CA ILE A 142 5.27 18.62 -3.22
C ILE A 142 6.18 19.19 -4.31
N GLU A 143 6.04 20.48 -4.64
CA GLU A 143 6.87 21.15 -5.64
C GLU A 143 8.34 21.22 -5.20
N ASP A 144 8.59 21.53 -3.93
CA ASP A 144 9.94 21.60 -3.39
C ASP A 144 10.56 20.21 -3.29
N ALA A 145 9.78 19.21 -2.86
CA ALA A 145 10.21 17.82 -2.81
C ALA A 145 10.65 17.29 -4.18
N LYS A 146 9.96 17.67 -5.26
CA LYS A 146 10.30 17.27 -6.64
C LYS A 146 11.57 17.92 -7.18
N LYS A 147 11.96 19.08 -6.63
CA LYS A 147 13.18 19.82 -7.05
C LYS A 147 14.41 19.45 -6.22
N LEU A 148 14.25 18.57 -5.25
CA LEU A 148 15.28 18.27 -4.28
C LEU A 148 16.24 17.20 -4.83
N ASP A 149 17.51 17.55 -5.01
CA ASP A 149 18.54 16.59 -5.45
C ASP A 149 18.94 15.62 -4.34
N ARG A 150 19.02 16.11 -3.09
CA ARG A 150 19.46 15.37 -1.92
C ARG A 150 18.66 15.79 -0.69
N PHE A 151 18.21 14.81 0.10
CA PHE A 151 17.42 15.05 1.30
C PHE A 151 18.08 14.49 2.56
N LEU A 152 18.13 15.28 3.63
CA LEU A 152 18.42 14.83 4.99
C LEU A 152 17.25 15.19 5.89
N CYS A 153 16.76 14.22 6.66
CA CYS A 153 15.71 14.47 7.65
C CYS A 153 16.27 15.29 8.84
N ALA A 154 15.38 15.84 9.67
CA ALA A 154 15.76 16.62 10.86
C ALA A 154 16.74 15.89 11.78
N ASP A 155 16.60 14.56 11.93
CA ASP A 155 17.48 13.75 12.80
C ASP A 155 18.86 13.46 12.18
N CYS A 156 19.02 13.68 10.87
CA CYS A 156 20.27 13.48 10.13
C CYS A 156 20.89 14.79 9.65
N SER A 157 20.19 15.91 9.78
CA SER A 157 20.72 17.22 9.45
C SER A 157 21.77 17.61 10.48
N PRO A 158 22.97 18.03 10.06
CA PRO A 158 24.07 18.34 10.98
C PRO A 158 23.85 19.59 11.85
N ASP A 159 22.76 20.34 11.68
CA ASP A 159 22.59 21.68 12.26
C ASP A 159 21.81 21.80 13.58
N ASP A 160 21.37 20.71 14.22
CA ASP A 160 20.61 20.81 15.50
C ASP A 160 21.40 20.46 16.77
N HIS A 161 22.71 20.22 16.66
CA HIS A 161 23.57 19.93 17.83
C HIS A 161 24.58 21.03 18.17
N ALA A 162 24.68 22.12 17.39
CA ALA A 162 25.60 23.22 17.66
C ALA A 162 25.04 24.33 18.58
N ASN A 163 23.76 24.25 19.01
CA ASN A 163 23.16 25.24 19.91
C ASN A 163 22.38 24.66 21.11
N ARG A 164 22.82 23.51 21.63
CA ARG A 164 22.62 23.15 23.04
C ARG A 164 23.94 23.29 23.78
N SER A 165 24.42 24.53 23.86
CA SER A 165 25.62 24.86 24.62
C SER A 165 25.33 24.74 26.12
N LEU A 166 26.14 23.92 26.79
CA LEU A 166 26.72 24.17 28.11
C LEU A 166 25.73 24.27 29.29
N ASN A 167 25.44 23.12 29.88
CA ASN A 167 25.55 22.87 31.32
C ASN A 167 25.22 21.39 31.59
N ASP A 168 26.23 20.52 31.69
CA ASP A 168 26.59 19.86 32.95
C ASP A 168 27.75 18.86 32.70
N PHE A 169 28.64 18.75 33.68
CA PHE A 169 29.91 18.01 33.65
C PHE A 169 29.73 16.50 34.01
N PRO A 170 30.79 15.65 34.01
CA PRO A 170 30.76 14.33 33.39
C PRO A 170 30.65 13.18 34.39
N VAL A 171 30.20 11.99 33.94
CA VAL A 171 30.62 10.71 34.53
C VAL A 171 30.81 9.66 33.45
N SER A 172 31.90 8.91 33.61
CA SER A 172 32.59 8.07 32.63
C SER A 172 31.96 6.71 32.29
N ALA A 173 32.43 6.19 31.15
CA ALA A 173 32.82 4.80 30.84
C ALA A 173 31.74 3.74 30.53
N SER A 174 31.65 3.31 29.25
CA SER A 174 32.19 2.03 28.73
C SER A 174 31.39 1.45 27.54
N ILE A 175 32.09 1.29 26.40
CA ILE A 175 32.24 0.08 25.56
C ILE A 175 31.05 -0.56 24.78
N GLU A 176 31.24 -0.58 23.45
CA GLU A 176 30.88 -1.57 22.38
C GLU A 176 29.47 -1.73 21.78
N THR A 177 29.37 -1.20 20.54
CA THR A 177 28.91 -1.81 19.26
C THR A 177 27.95 -3.00 19.24
N LYS A 178 26.80 -2.83 18.55
CA LYS A 178 26.45 -3.53 17.28
C LYS A 178 25.13 -3.01 16.70
N GLY A 179 25.07 -2.92 15.37
CA GLY A 179 23.90 -2.43 14.63
C GLY A 179 22.66 -3.33 14.75
N GLU A 180 21.48 -2.71 14.68
CA GLU A 180 20.18 -3.36 14.81
C GLU A 180 19.27 -3.04 13.61
N PRO A 181 18.39 -3.97 13.16
CA PRO A 181 17.80 -3.94 11.83
C PRO A 181 16.46 -3.19 11.78
N LYS A 182 16.00 -2.94 10.54
CA LYS A 182 14.70 -2.32 10.20
C LYS A 182 13.56 -2.90 11.04
N ARG A 183 12.88 -1.99 11.75
CA ARG A 183 11.82 -2.25 12.72
C ARG A 183 10.59 -2.83 12.03
N ARG A 184 10.35 -4.13 12.23
CA ARG A 184 9.05 -4.78 12.01
C ARG A 184 8.35 -4.86 13.37
N LYS A 185 7.10 -4.41 13.47
CA LYS A 185 6.26 -4.70 14.64
C LYS A 185 5.09 -5.61 14.24
N ARG A 186 4.83 -6.53 15.17
CA ARG A 186 3.80 -7.57 15.16
C ARG A 186 2.39 -6.98 15.07
#